data_AF-A0A2H3GQ15-F1
#
_entry.id   AF-A0A2H3GQ15-F1
#
_cell.length_a   1.000
_cell.length_b   1.000
_cell.length_c   1.000
_cell.angle_alpha   90.00
_cell.angle_beta   90.00
_cell.angle_gamma   90.00
#
_symmetry.space_group_name_H-M   'P 1'
#
loop_
_entity.id
_entity.type
_entity.pdbx_description
1 polymer ?
#
loop_
_entity_poly.entity_id
_entity_poly.type
_entity_poly.pdbx_seq_one_letter_code
_entity_poly.pdbx_strand_id
1 'polypeptide(L)'
;MSSPSRINNSDLESVSSIDSFDPPPTFETKRITRKDALQQVEDLVYEIGNLDFDQESLKHKVAQVLTEPVLRVLPPEMKTRILEWAYQYDPLMFRQIIQFVDDDIGEWGYTVEIPNRRKDMPWHGIGADILRFFVADLKPLRKGLPEVERRTVVNNVRHGLSLFADFHDEKVGAAEREAQTAIAALALQEEAISD
;
A
#
# COMPACT_ATOMS: atom_id res chain seq x y z
N MET A 1 -54.57 24.68 -11.41
CA MET A 1 -53.34 25.50 -11.49
C MET A 1 -52.51 25.19 -10.25
N SER A 2 -51.23 24.96 -10.48
CA SER A 2 -50.36 24.10 -9.69
C SER A 2 -49.87 24.72 -8.38
N SER A 3 -49.81 23.88 -7.34
CA SER A 3 -49.03 24.11 -6.13
C SER A 3 -47.54 24.24 -6.48
N PRO A 4 -46.80 25.21 -5.92
CA PRO A 4 -45.36 25.23 -6.04
C PRO A 4 -44.77 24.26 -5.01
N SER A 5 -44.41 23.07 -5.48
CA SER A 5 -43.54 22.14 -4.77
C SER A 5 -42.19 22.81 -4.52
N ARG A 6 -41.94 23.16 -3.27
CA ARG A 6 -40.66 23.64 -2.77
C ARG A 6 -39.66 22.48 -2.92
N ILE A 7 -38.77 22.62 -3.89
CA ILE A 7 -37.69 21.68 -4.16
C ILE A 7 -36.84 21.56 -2.89
N ASN A 8 -36.80 20.33 -2.35
CA ASN A 8 -35.80 19.89 -1.38
C ASN A 8 -34.43 20.03 -2.05
N ASN A 9 -33.77 21.16 -1.83
CA ASN A 9 -32.31 21.23 -1.91
C ASN A 9 -31.80 20.56 -0.63
N SER A 10 -31.81 19.23 -0.64
CA SER A 10 -30.88 18.43 0.14
C SER A 10 -29.51 18.66 -0.49
N ASP A 11 -28.95 19.85 -0.25
CA ASP A 11 -27.54 20.09 -0.48
C ASP A 11 -26.81 19.08 0.38
N LEU A 12 -26.31 18.07 -0.33
CA LEU A 12 -25.40 17.06 0.15
C LEU A 12 -24.40 17.75 1.06
N GLU A 13 -24.52 17.46 2.35
CA GLU A 13 -23.47 17.65 3.33
C GLU A 13 -22.19 17.14 2.68
N SER A 14 -21.40 18.07 2.16
CA SER A 14 -19.99 17.84 1.90
C SER A 14 -19.39 17.69 3.29
N VAL A 15 -19.47 16.47 3.81
CA VAL A 15 -18.58 15.94 4.84
C VAL A 15 -17.19 15.96 4.23
N SER A 16 -16.66 17.18 4.17
CA SER A 16 -15.28 17.51 3.96
C SER A 16 -14.56 17.03 5.21
N SER A 17 -14.24 15.74 5.20
CA SER A 17 -13.36 15.05 6.14
C SER A 17 -11.94 15.59 6.01
N ILE A 18 -11.75 16.89 6.27
CA ILE A 18 -10.44 17.52 6.50
C ILE A 18 -10.08 17.25 7.96
N ASP A 19 -9.91 15.96 8.28
CA ASP A 19 -9.39 15.49 9.56
C ASP A 19 -8.44 14.31 9.31
N SER A 20 -7.56 14.45 8.33
CA SER A 20 -6.38 13.60 8.25
C SER A 20 -5.13 14.47 8.12
N PHE A 21 -4.09 14.11 8.87
CA PHE A 21 -2.73 14.63 8.69
C PHE A 21 -2.13 14.19 7.35
N ASP A 22 -2.80 13.26 6.68
CA ASP A 22 -2.42 12.74 5.40
C ASP A 22 -2.58 13.82 4.33
N PRO A 23 -1.53 14.09 3.54
CA PRO A 23 -1.70 14.89 2.34
C PRO A 23 -2.80 14.24 1.46
N PRO A 24 -3.58 15.04 0.73
CA PRO A 24 -4.65 14.51 -0.10
C PRO A 24 -4.09 13.42 -1.04
N PRO A 25 -4.88 12.36 -1.30
CA PRO A 25 -4.45 11.28 -2.19
C PRO A 25 -4.07 11.87 -3.54
N THR A 26 -2.88 11.54 -4.01
CA THR A 26 -2.39 12.00 -5.32
C THR A 26 -2.71 10.92 -6.33
N PHE A 27 -3.41 11.27 -7.39
CA PHE A 27 -3.76 10.33 -8.45
C PHE A 27 -2.92 10.58 -9.69
N GLU A 28 -2.42 9.50 -10.27
CA GLU A 28 -1.71 9.49 -11.53
C GLU A 28 -2.55 8.79 -12.60
N THR A 29 -2.75 9.45 -13.74
CA THR A 29 -3.38 8.81 -14.90
C THR A 29 -2.34 7.97 -15.62
N LYS A 30 -2.58 6.67 -15.68
CA LYS A 30 -1.76 5.70 -16.41
C LYS A 30 -2.53 5.15 -17.60
N ARG A 31 -1.80 4.59 -18.55
CA ARG A 31 -2.35 3.92 -19.72
C ARG A 31 -1.65 2.59 -19.89
N ILE A 32 -2.42 1.54 -20.16
CA ILE A 32 -1.90 0.22 -20.50
C ILE A 32 -2.31 -0.12 -21.93
N THR A 33 -1.37 -0.65 -22.71
CA THR A 33 -1.65 -1.18 -24.05
C THR A 33 -1.77 -2.69 -24.02
N ARG A 34 -2.43 -3.26 -25.03
CA ARG A 34 -2.50 -4.72 -25.22
C ARG A 34 -1.12 -5.38 -25.22
N LYS A 35 -0.11 -4.76 -25.81
CA LYS A 35 1.26 -5.30 -25.85
C LYS A 35 1.86 -5.38 -24.44
N ASP A 36 1.67 -4.35 -23.63
CA ASP A 36 2.18 -4.31 -22.25
C ASP A 36 1.48 -5.35 -21.36
N ALA A 37 0.18 -5.54 -21.55
CA ALA A 37 -0.59 -6.55 -20.84
C ALA A 37 -0.18 -7.98 -21.24
N LEU A 38 0.03 -8.24 -22.53
CA LEU A 38 0.52 -9.52 -23.00
C LEU A 38 1.89 -9.86 -22.41
N GLN A 39 2.81 -8.91 -22.38
CA GLN A 39 4.13 -9.11 -21.80
C GLN A 39 4.07 -9.45 -20.30
N GLN A 40 3.11 -8.88 -19.56
CA GLN A 40 2.93 -9.16 -18.14
C GLN A 40 2.30 -10.54 -17.88
N VAL A 41 1.49 -11.03 -18.82
CA VAL A 41 0.64 -12.22 -18.64
C VAL A 41 1.21 -13.45 -19.34
N GLU A 42 2.23 -13.30 -20.20
CA GLU A 42 2.86 -14.40 -20.95
C GLU A 42 3.36 -15.53 -20.03
N ASP A 43 4.18 -15.19 -19.03
CA ASP A 43 4.69 -16.16 -18.05
C ASP A 43 3.55 -16.82 -17.26
N LEU A 44 2.53 -16.02 -16.90
CA LEU A 44 1.39 -16.49 -16.11
C LEU A 44 0.53 -17.49 -16.89
N VAL A 45 0.29 -17.24 -18.18
CA VAL A 45 -0.50 -18.13 -19.04
C VAL A 45 0.23 -19.44 -19.28
N TYR A 46 1.56 -19.40 -19.39
CA TYR A 46 2.36 -20.63 -19.46
C TYR A 46 2.22 -21.48 -18.19
N GLU A 47 2.30 -20.86 -17.01
CA GLU A 47 2.18 -21.54 -15.71
C GLU A 47 0.76 -22.10 -15.46
N ILE A 48 -0.28 -21.34 -15.81
CA ILE A 48 -1.69 -21.76 -15.72
C ILE A 48 -1.98 -22.99 -16.59
N GLY A 49 -1.34 -23.09 -17.75
CA GLY A 49 -1.51 -24.21 -18.68
C GLY A 49 -0.71 -25.46 -18.32
N ASN A 50 0.17 -25.39 -17.31
CA ASN A 50 1.08 -26.47 -16.96
C ASN A 50 0.81 -27.01 -15.56
N LEU A 51 0.36 -28.28 -15.52
CA LEU A 51 0.03 -29.01 -14.29
C LEU A 51 1.25 -29.34 -13.41
N ASP A 52 2.46 -29.17 -13.92
CA ASP A 52 3.69 -29.31 -13.13
C ASP A 52 3.83 -28.19 -12.08
N PHE A 53 3.10 -27.09 -12.23
CA PHE A 53 3.05 -26.01 -11.24
C PHE A 53 1.94 -26.21 -10.22
N ASP A 54 2.21 -25.79 -8.98
CA ASP A 54 1.19 -25.75 -7.94
C ASP A 54 0.17 -24.64 -8.22
N GLN A 55 -0.97 -25.05 -8.76
CA GLN A 55 -2.08 -24.19 -9.14
C GLN A 55 -2.65 -23.40 -7.95
N GLU A 56 -2.48 -23.89 -6.72
CA GLU A 56 -2.94 -23.18 -5.54
C GLU A 56 -2.04 -21.99 -5.18
N SER A 57 -0.72 -22.15 -5.29
CA SER A 57 0.23 -21.05 -5.14
C SER A 57 0.07 -19.97 -6.22
N LEU A 58 -0.37 -20.36 -7.42
CA LEU A 58 -0.57 -19.43 -8.54
C LEU A 58 -1.67 -18.40 -8.28
N LYS A 59 -2.67 -18.70 -7.44
CA LYS A 59 -3.79 -17.78 -7.12
C LYS A 59 -3.30 -16.39 -6.72
N HIS A 60 -2.27 -16.31 -5.87
CA HIS A 60 -1.72 -15.03 -5.44
C HIS A 60 -1.05 -14.28 -6.60
N LYS A 61 -0.27 -14.99 -7.43
CA LYS A 61 0.41 -14.42 -8.59
C LYS A 61 -0.61 -13.93 -9.64
N VAL A 62 -1.66 -14.71 -9.88
CA VAL A 62 -2.77 -14.37 -10.77
C VAL A 62 -3.48 -13.11 -10.29
N ALA A 63 -3.84 -13.02 -9.01
CA ALA A 63 -4.48 -11.83 -8.44
C ALA A 63 -3.60 -10.56 -8.51
N GLN A 64 -2.28 -10.71 -8.40
CA GLN A 64 -1.34 -9.60 -8.48
C GLN A 64 -1.17 -9.07 -9.91
N VAL A 65 -1.12 -9.98 -10.90
CA VAL A 65 -0.86 -9.64 -12.31
C VAL A 65 -2.14 -9.25 -13.04
N LEU A 66 -3.23 -10.01 -12.84
CA LEU A 66 -4.51 -9.80 -13.52
C LEU A 66 -5.37 -8.75 -12.81
N THR A 67 -4.89 -7.52 -12.83
CA THR A 67 -5.67 -6.36 -12.39
C THR A 67 -6.72 -5.97 -13.44
N GLU A 68 -7.75 -5.22 -13.04
CA GLU A 68 -8.80 -4.75 -13.96
C GLU A 68 -8.26 -4.10 -15.25
N PRO A 69 -7.26 -3.19 -15.21
CA PRO A 69 -6.71 -2.59 -16.43
C PRO A 69 -6.12 -3.61 -17.39
N VAL A 70 -5.46 -4.65 -16.87
CA VAL A 70 -4.88 -5.75 -17.66
C VAL A 70 -5.99 -6.61 -18.26
N LEU A 71 -7.00 -6.96 -17.46
CA LEU A 71 -8.15 -7.74 -17.91
C LEU A 71 -8.95 -7.03 -19.00
N ARG A 72 -9.04 -5.70 -19.03
CA ARG A 72 -9.76 -5.00 -20.11
C ARG A 72 -9.05 -5.06 -21.47
N VAL A 73 -7.72 -4.96 -21.48
CA VAL A 73 -6.94 -4.89 -22.74
C VAL A 73 -6.42 -6.23 -23.26
N LEU A 74 -6.51 -7.29 -22.45
CA LEU A 74 -6.12 -8.63 -22.85
C LEU A 74 -6.92 -9.08 -24.09
N PRO A 75 -6.33 -9.88 -24.99
CA PRO A 75 -7.09 -10.49 -26.08
C PRO A 75 -8.13 -11.49 -25.55
N PRO A 76 -9.28 -11.65 -26.23
CA PRO A 76 -10.30 -12.62 -25.84
C PRO A 76 -9.76 -14.05 -25.68
N GLU A 77 -8.85 -14.49 -26.57
CA GLU A 77 -8.23 -15.81 -26.52
C GLU A 77 -7.51 -16.09 -25.19
N MET A 78 -6.81 -15.08 -24.66
CA MET A 78 -6.09 -15.20 -23.39
C MET A 78 -7.06 -15.16 -22.21
N LYS A 79 -8.12 -14.35 -22.31
CA LYS A 79 -9.17 -14.31 -21.30
C LYS A 79 -9.87 -15.64 -21.15
N THR A 80 -10.18 -16.32 -22.25
CA THR A 80 -10.81 -17.65 -22.22
C THR A 80 -9.95 -18.67 -21.49
N ARG A 81 -8.64 -18.71 -21.75
CA ARG A 81 -7.72 -19.63 -21.05
C ARG A 81 -7.68 -19.37 -19.55
N ILE A 82 -7.57 -18.10 -19.16
CA ILE A 82 -7.57 -17.72 -17.75
C ILE A 82 -8.93 -18.01 -17.10
N LEU A 83 -10.04 -17.80 -17.82
CA LEU A 83 -11.40 -18.10 -17.36
C LEU A 83 -11.58 -19.59 -17.08
N GLU A 84 -11.10 -20.46 -17.99
CA GLU A 84 -11.15 -21.92 -17.82
C GLU A 84 -10.38 -22.37 -16.58
N TRP A 85 -9.20 -21.81 -16.36
CA TRP A 85 -8.42 -22.07 -15.15
C TRP A 85 -9.11 -21.53 -13.89
N ALA A 86 -9.59 -20.29 -13.93
CA ALA A 86 -10.24 -19.65 -12.79
C ALA A 86 -11.52 -20.38 -12.38
N TYR A 87 -12.24 -20.96 -13.33
CA TYR A 87 -13.40 -21.81 -13.04
C TYR A 87 -13.04 -23.01 -12.15
N GLN A 88 -11.85 -23.57 -12.33
CA GLN A 88 -11.39 -24.75 -11.59
C GLN A 88 -10.73 -24.39 -10.26
N TYR A 89 -9.93 -23.31 -10.22
CA TYR A 89 -9.03 -23.03 -9.09
C TYR A 89 -9.36 -21.73 -8.34
N ASP A 90 -9.88 -20.69 -8.99
CA ASP A 90 -10.11 -19.38 -8.38
C ASP A 90 -11.48 -18.77 -8.74
N PRO A 91 -12.52 -19.07 -7.91
CA PRO A 91 -13.87 -18.54 -8.12
C PRO A 91 -13.98 -17.02 -8.05
N LEU A 92 -13.04 -16.33 -7.38
CA LEU A 92 -13.05 -14.87 -7.29
C LEU A 92 -12.54 -14.27 -8.60
N MET A 93 -11.42 -14.77 -9.12
CA MET A 93 -10.91 -14.38 -10.42
C MET A 93 -11.91 -14.68 -11.54
N PHE A 94 -12.61 -15.82 -11.46
CA PHE A 94 -13.66 -16.18 -12.42
C PHE A 94 -14.77 -15.12 -12.51
N ARG A 95 -15.22 -14.59 -11.36
CA ARG A 95 -16.24 -13.52 -11.32
C ARG A 95 -15.74 -12.18 -11.84
N GLN A 96 -14.44 -11.92 -11.78
CA GLN A 96 -13.85 -10.69 -12.30
C GLN A 96 -13.69 -10.79 -13.81
N ILE A 97 -13.09 -11.87 -14.32
CA ILE A 97 -12.78 -11.99 -15.74
C ILE A 97 -14.03 -12.13 -16.61
N ILE A 98 -15.12 -12.75 -16.11
CA ILE A 98 -16.38 -12.84 -16.86
C ILE A 98 -16.99 -11.47 -17.18
N GLN A 99 -16.71 -10.44 -16.39
CA GLN A 99 -17.20 -9.07 -16.62
C GLN A 99 -16.49 -8.41 -17.81
N PHE A 100 -15.30 -8.89 -18.16
CA PHE A 100 -14.44 -8.31 -19.18
C PHE A 100 -14.15 -9.28 -20.34
N VAL A 101 -14.80 -10.45 -20.36
CA VAL A 101 -14.47 -11.51 -21.33
C VAL A 101 -14.71 -11.07 -22.78
N ASP A 102 -15.72 -10.23 -22.99
CA ASP A 102 -16.10 -9.70 -24.30
C ASP A 102 -15.40 -8.37 -24.66
N ASP A 103 -14.65 -7.77 -23.72
CA ASP A 103 -13.92 -6.55 -23.99
C ASP A 103 -12.74 -6.85 -24.93
N ASP A 104 -12.67 -6.19 -26.10
CA ASP A 104 -11.51 -6.29 -26.99
C ASP A 104 -10.90 -4.91 -27.26
N ILE A 105 -10.43 -4.28 -26.18
CA ILE A 105 -9.92 -2.91 -26.20
C ILE A 105 -8.40 -2.94 -26.41
N GLY A 106 -7.88 -2.10 -27.31
CA GLY A 106 -6.43 -2.03 -27.57
C GLY A 106 -5.63 -1.25 -26.52
N GLU A 107 -6.23 -0.26 -25.88
CA GLU A 107 -5.62 0.56 -24.83
C GLU A 107 -6.66 1.02 -23.80
N TRP A 108 -6.26 1.09 -22.53
CA TRP A 108 -7.13 1.54 -21.44
C TRP A 108 -6.42 2.55 -20.55
N GLY A 109 -7.11 3.67 -20.27
CA GLY A 109 -6.66 4.70 -19.33
C GLY A 109 -7.27 4.45 -17.94
N TYR A 110 -6.44 4.47 -16.89
CA TYR A 110 -6.89 4.27 -15.52
C TYR A 110 -6.14 5.18 -14.57
N THR A 111 -6.79 5.57 -13.48
CA THR A 111 -6.17 6.38 -12.42
C THR A 111 -5.68 5.47 -11.32
N VAL A 112 -4.44 5.68 -10.88
CA VAL A 112 -3.85 4.97 -9.74
C VAL A 112 -3.58 5.98 -8.65
N GLU A 113 -4.02 5.68 -7.43
CA GLU A 113 -3.60 6.41 -6.26
C GLU A 113 -2.13 6.13 -6.00
N ILE A 114 -1.31 7.18 -6.04
CA ILE A 114 0.10 7.10 -5.70
C ILE A 114 0.19 6.99 -4.18
N PRO A 115 0.87 5.94 -3.67
CA PRO A 115 1.16 5.85 -2.25
C PRO A 115 1.84 7.13 -1.79
N ASN A 116 1.23 7.78 -0.83
CA ASN A 116 1.72 9.01 -0.27
C ASN A 116 2.89 8.68 0.66
N ARG A 117 4.11 9.01 0.23
CA ARG A 117 5.34 8.75 1.01
C ARG A 117 5.30 9.25 2.46
N ARG A 118 4.43 10.19 2.84
CA ARG A 118 4.33 10.65 4.24
C ARG A 118 3.31 9.86 5.06
N LYS A 119 2.30 9.28 4.42
CA LYS A 119 1.23 8.51 5.05
C LYS A 119 1.53 7.01 5.00
N ASP A 120 1.86 6.52 3.82
CA ASP A 120 1.98 5.10 3.49
C ASP A 120 3.43 4.61 3.64
N MET A 121 4.34 5.47 4.09
CA MET A 121 5.68 5.02 4.45
C MET A 121 5.58 4.15 5.70
N PRO A 122 5.93 2.87 5.60
CA PRO A 122 6.03 2.03 6.78
C PRO A 122 7.09 2.61 7.71
N TRP A 123 6.67 2.91 8.94
CA TRP A 123 7.50 3.47 9.99
C TRP A 123 8.43 2.36 10.50
N HIS A 124 9.61 2.28 9.90
CA HIS A 124 10.64 1.32 10.27
C HIS A 124 11.69 1.99 11.15
N GLY A 125 12.20 1.23 12.12
CA GLY A 125 13.27 1.69 13.01
C GLY A 125 12.86 1.73 14.48
N ILE A 126 13.86 1.71 15.33
CA ILE A 126 13.70 1.66 16.78
C ILE A 126 13.08 2.98 17.25
N GLY A 127 11.89 2.93 17.87
CA GLY A 127 11.19 4.09 18.42
C GLY A 127 10.26 4.83 17.45
N ALA A 128 10.03 4.28 16.25
CA ALA A 128 9.14 4.90 15.27
C ALA A 128 7.67 4.97 15.73
N ASP A 129 7.26 4.07 16.63
CA ASP A 129 5.99 4.06 17.35
C ASP A 129 5.84 5.23 18.33
N ILE A 130 6.91 5.60 19.03
CA ILE A 130 6.94 6.77 19.94
C ILE A 130 6.63 8.04 19.14
N LEU A 131 7.28 8.22 17.98
CA LEU A 131 7.02 9.36 17.10
C LEU A 131 5.56 9.42 16.61
N ARG A 132 4.92 8.25 16.39
CA ARG A 132 3.52 8.19 15.95
C ARG A 132 2.56 8.82 16.96
N PHE A 133 2.75 8.57 18.25
CA PHE A 133 1.92 9.13 19.30
C PHE A 133 2.02 10.66 19.34
N PHE A 134 3.24 11.20 19.31
CA PHE A 134 3.44 12.64 19.43
C PHE A 134 3.10 13.42 18.16
N VAL A 135 3.21 12.83 16.97
CA VAL A 135 2.71 13.46 15.74
C VAL A 135 1.18 13.57 15.76
N ALA A 136 0.47 12.58 16.32
CA ALA A 136 -0.97 12.65 16.50
C ALA A 136 -1.38 13.76 17.49
N ASP A 137 -0.59 13.99 18.53
CA ASP A 137 -0.83 15.04 19.52
C ASP A 137 -0.70 16.46 18.95
N LEU A 138 -0.07 16.65 17.78
CA LEU A 138 -0.05 17.94 17.09
C LEU A 138 -1.38 18.29 16.41
N LYS A 139 -2.32 17.33 16.25
CA LYS A 139 -3.62 17.52 15.59
C LYS A 139 -4.43 18.71 16.13
N PRO A 140 -4.57 18.89 17.46
CA PRO A 140 -5.40 19.93 18.04
C PRO A 140 -4.91 21.36 17.73
N LEU A 141 -3.62 21.60 17.48
CA LEU A 141 -3.06 22.94 17.22
C LEU A 141 -3.70 23.65 16.03
N ARG A 142 -4.27 22.92 15.07
CA ARG A 142 -4.92 23.49 13.87
C ARG A 142 -6.32 24.05 14.14
N LYS A 143 -6.95 23.73 15.28
CA LYS A 143 -8.29 24.22 15.65
C LYS A 143 -8.27 25.64 16.25
N GLY A 144 -7.13 26.34 16.17
CA GLY A 144 -7.00 27.69 16.73
C GLY A 144 -7.08 27.68 18.26
N LEU A 145 -6.44 26.72 18.91
CA LEU A 145 -6.50 26.56 20.36
C LEU A 145 -6.05 27.82 21.12
N PRO A 146 -6.61 28.05 22.33
CA PRO A 146 -6.08 29.01 23.28
C PRO A 146 -4.59 28.81 23.52
N GLU A 147 -3.86 29.89 23.77
CA GLU A 147 -2.39 29.86 23.87
C GLU A 147 -1.88 28.89 24.94
N VAL A 148 -2.59 28.76 26.05
CA VAL A 148 -2.26 27.83 27.14
C VAL A 148 -2.30 26.38 26.64
N GLU A 149 -3.36 26.00 25.95
CA GLU A 149 -3.54 24.64 25.41
C GLU A 149 -2.53 24.35 24.29
N ARG A 150 -2.22 25.35 23.44
CA ARG A 150 -1.15 25.20 22.44
C ARG A 150 0.20 24.93 23.08
N ARG A 151 0.55 25.68 24.14
CA ARG A 151 1.82 25.48 24.86
C ARG A 151 1.89 24.10 25.50
N THR A 152 0.79 23.60 26.06
CA THR A 152 0.71 22.24 26.61
C THR A 152 0.97 21.19 25.53
N VAL A 153 0.30 21.29 24.37
CA VAL A 153 0.52 20.37 23.26
C VAL A 153 1.97 20.40 22.76
N VAL A 154 2.54 21.59 22.54
CA VAL A 154 3.93 21.73 22.09
C VAL A 154 4.92 21.17 23.11
N ASN A 155 4.70 21.39 24.41
CA ASN A 155 5.56 20.87 25.46
C ASN A 155 5.52 19.34 25.54
N ASN A 156 4.33 18.74 25.38
CA ASN A 156 4.16 17.29 25.38
C ASN A 156 4.89 16.67 24.17
N VAL A 157 4.76 17.26 22.99
CA VAL A 157 5.47 16.80 21.79
C VAL A 157 6.97 16.97 21.94
N ARG A 158 7.43 18.10 22.50
CA ARG A 158 8.85 18.33 22.78
C ARG A 158 9.42 17.29 23.74
N HIS A 159 8.70 16.97 24.81
CA HIS A 159 9.09 15.94 25.77
C HIS A 159 9.14 14.56 25.10
N GLY A 160 8.15 14.24 24.27
CA GLY A 160 8.13 13.00 23.49
C GLY A 160 9.29 12.84 22.51
N LEU A 161 9.68 13.93 21.85
CA LEU A 161 10.86 13.94 20.98
C LEU A 161 12.16 13.74 21.76
N SER A 162 12.27 14.30 22.98
CA SER A 162 13.42 14.01 23.86
C SER A 162 13.46 12.54 24.27
N LEU A 163 12.33 11.96 24.66
CA LEU A 163 12.25 10.53 25.01
C LEU A 163 12.61 9.63 23.83
N PHE A 164 12.17 9.98 22.62
CA PHE A 164 12.56 9.27 21.41
C PHE A 164 14.08 9.33 21.19
N ALA A 165 14.69 10.51 21.33
CA ALA A 165 16.14 10.66 21.17
C ALA A 165 16.91 9.81 22.18
N ASP A 166 16.54 9.86 23.46
CA ASP A 166 17.18 9.07 24.52
C ASP A 166 17.03 7.56 24.25
N PHE A 167 15.84 7.12 23.87
CA PHE A 167 15.56 5.72 23.55
C PHE A 167 16.31 5.24 22.30
N HIS A 168 16.35 6.07 21.26
CA HIS A 168 17.04 5.77 20.02
C HIS A 168 18.55 5.65 20.27
N ASP A 169 19.15 6.58 21.01
CA ASP A 169 20.58 6.56 21.33
C ASP A 169 20.94 5.34 22.21
N GLU A 170 20.11 4.99 23.19
CA GLU A 170 20.30 3.80 24.03
C GLU A 170 20.28 2.51 23.18
N LYS A 171 19.29 2.39 22.30
CA LYS A 171 19.05 1.17 21.52
C LYS A 171 20.01 1.01 20.36
N VAL A 172 20.36 2.08 19.66
CA VAL A 172 21.42 2.07 18.65
C VAL A 172 22.75 1.74 19.31
N GLY A 173 23.08 2.38 20.44
CA GLY A 173 24.30 2.06 21.18
C GLY A 173 24.35 0.60 21.68
N ALA A 174 23.21 0.00 22.03
CA ALA A 174 23.13 -1.42 22.39
C ALA A 174 23.36 -2.34 21.18
N ALA A 175 22.72 -2.04 20.04
CA ALA A 175 22.88 -2.80 18.80
C ALA A 175 24.32 -2.72 18.25
N GLU A 176 24.96 -1.55 18.35
CA GLU A 176 26.37 -1.38 17.97
C GLU A 176 27.32 -2.21 18.85
N ARG A 177 27.06 -2.26 20.17
CA ARG A 177 27.83 -3.09 21.10
C ARG A 177 27.65 -4.58 20.81
N GLU A 178 26.43 -5.01 20.51
CA GLU A 178 26.13 -6.40 20.13
C GLU A 178 26.85 -6.79 18.83
N ALA A 179 26.81 -5.92 17.82
CA ALA A 179 27.53 -6.11 16.57
C ALA A 179 29.05 -6.20 16.78
N GLN A 180 29.64 -5.31 17.60
CA GLN A 180 31.06 -5.36 17.94
C GLN A 180 31.44 -6.65 18.67
N THR A 181 30.57 -7.12 19.57
CA THR A 181 30.79 -8.38 20.30
C THR A 181 30.71 -9.58 19.36
N ALA A 182 29.77 -9.59 18.41
CA ALA A 182 29.65 -10.64 17.41
C ALA A 182 30.86 -10.68 16.46
N ILE A 183 31.35 -9.52 16.03
CA ILE A 183 32.57 -9.41 15.20
C ILE A 183 33.79 -9.92 15.96
N ALA A 184 33.94 -9.54 17.24
CA ALA A 184 35.04 -10.02 18.09
C ALA A 184 34.97 -11.53 18.32
N ALA A 185 33.78 -12.09 18.53
CA ALA A 185 33.58 -13.53 18.69
C ALA A 185 33.94 -14.32 17.42
N LEU A 186 33.59 -13.80 16.24
CA LEU A 186 33.95 -14.39 14.96
C LEU A 186 35.46 -14.34 14.70
N ALA A 187 36.12 -13.22 15.01
CA ALA A 187 37.57 -13.08 14.86
C ALA A 187 38.35 -14.10 15.73
N LEU A 188 37.91 -14.31 16.98
CA LEU A 188 38.50 -15.32 17.87
C LEU A 188 38.25 -16.76 17.39
N GLN A 189 37.13 -17.01 16.73
CA GLN A 189 36.82 -18.32 16.16
C GLN A 189 37.68 -18.62 14.92
N GLU A 190 38.00 -17.63 14.10
CA GLU A 190 38.91 -17.78 12.96
C GLU A 190 40.37 -18.02 13.40
N GLU A 191 40.83 -17.33 14.45
CA GLU A 191 42.17 -17.58 15.02
C GLU A 191 42.29 -19.01 15.59
N ALA A 192 41.26 -19.51 16.26
CA ALA A 192 41.24 -20.86 16.84
C ALA A 192 41.17 -22.01 15.80
N ILE A 193 40.87 -21.72 14.53
CA ILE A 193 40.83 -22.70 13.43
C ILE A 193 42.15 -22.69 12.61
N SER A 194 43.00 -21.67 12.81
CA SER A 194 44.31 -21.55 12.14
C SER A 194 45.49 -22.20 12.89
N ASP A 195 45.28 -22.66 14.13
CA ASP A 195 46.23 -23.45 14.94
C ASP A 195 45.96 -24.96 14.84
#